data_AF-A0A1Q7ISC2-F1
#
_entry.id   AF-A0A1Q7ISC2-F1
#
_cell.length_a   1.000
_cell.length_b   1.000
_cell.length_c   1.000
_cell.angle_alpha   90.00
_cell.angle_beta   90.00
_cell.angle_gamma   90.00
#
_symmetry.space_group_name_H-M   'P 1'
#
loop_
_entity.id
_entity.type
_entity.pdbx_description
1 polymer ?
#
loop_
_entity_poly.entity_id
_entity_poly.type
_entity_poly.pdbx_seq_one_letter_code
_entity_poly.pdbx_strand_id
1 'polypeptide(L)'
;MSPLFQYASLAAIGIPTALGAHRLSASLRGSITRQLILRSFIEGFALLPGIALAGFVLGQRGSTNVFDMLRVGGAFILPYAAARIAAYRSSVSHSLRRENTVPFTHWFELLHTNAAAADQFLTAYLAQYDGRRANPVSEIHAACAFLEQTQASDPLLPAALDRLRAEIARLELARARLASSKGLR
;
A
#
# COMPACT_ATOMS: atom_id res chain seq x y z
N MET A 1 -33.05 4.40 20.78
CA MET A 1 -31.61 4.33 20.40
C MET A 1 -31.14 5.73 20.05
N SER A 2 -29.95 6.15 20.48
CA SER A 2 -29.44 7.48 20.11
C SER A 2 -29.03 7.50 18.62
N PRO A 3 -29.21 8.64 17.91
CA PRO A 3 -28.88 8.75 16.49
C PRO A 3 -27.41 8.46 16.20
N LEU A 4 -26.51 8.73 17.15
CA LEU A 4 -25.08 8.40 17.06
C LEU A 4 -24.83 6.89 16.92
N PHE A 5 -25.58 6.05 17.65
CA PHE A 5 -25.41 4.59 17.60
C PHE A 5 -25.83 4.00 16.24
N GLN A 6 -26.86 4.60 15.61
CA GLN A 6 -27.32 4.19 14.27
C GLN A 6 -26.28 4.51 13.18
N TYR A 7 -25.67 5.70 13.22
CA TYR A 7 -24.62 6.07 12.26
C TYR A 7 -23.32 5.31 12.49
N ALA A 8 -22.95 5.05 13.75
CA ALA A 8 -21.78 4.24 14.07
C ALA A 8 -21.90 2.80 13.54
N SER A 9 -23.10 2.22 13.62
CA SER A 9 -23.39 0.87 13.11
C SER A 9 -23.26 0.81 11.57
N LEU A 10 -23.76 1.83 10.87
CA LEU A 10 -23.60 1.97 9.41
C LEU A 10 -22.13 2.06 9.00
N ALA A 11 -21.34 2.87 9.72
CA ALA A 11 -19.91 3.00 9.48
C ALA A 11 -19.13 1.71 9.78
N ALA A 12 -19.46 1.05 10.91
CA ALA A 12 -18.83 -0.19 11.34
C ALA A 12 -19.07 -1.36 10.38
N ILE A 13 -20.17 -1.34 9.62
CA ILE A 13 -20.45 -2.34 8.58
C ILE A 13 -19.83 -1.94 7.24
N GLY A 14 -19.79 -0.63 6.91
CA GLY A 14 -19.18 -0.14 5.66
C GLY A 14 -17.70 -0.53 5.50
N ILE A 15 -16.91 -0.47 6.58
CA ILE A 15 -15.47 -0.80 6.58
C ILE A 15 -15.18 -2.27 6.23
N PRO A 16 -15.71 -3.28 6.96
CA PRO A 16 -15.45 -4.69 6.65
C PRO A 16 -16.00 -5.08 5.29
N THR A 17 -17.15 -4.53 4.87
CA THR A 17 -17.70 -4.79 3.54
C THR A 17 -16.79 -4.23 2.43
N ALA A 18 -16.20 -3.05 2.62
CA ALA A 18 -15.21 -2.50 1.68
C ALA A 18 -13.93 -3.33 1.62
N LEU A 19 -13.43 -3.82 2.76
CA LEU A 19 -12.25 -4.69 2.81
C LEU A 19 -12.51 -6.05 2.15
N GLY A 20 -13.68 -6.64 2.38
CA GLY A 20 -14.11 -7.87 1.73
C GLY A 20 -14.23 -7.72 0.21
N ALA A 21 -14.92 -6.67 -0.24
CA ALA A 21 -15.01 -6.32 -1.66
C ALA A 21 -13.63 -6.11 -2.29
N HIS A 22 -12.70 -5.50 -1.53
CA HIS A 22 -11.32 -5.35 -1.97
C HIS A 22 -10.60 -6.65 -2.20
N ARG A 23 -10.61 -7.54 -1.20
CA ARG A 23 -9.94 -8.83 -1.30
C ARG A 23 -10.51 -9.69 -2.42
N LEU A 24 -11.84 -9.72 -2.55
CA LEU A 24 -12.52 -10.45 -3.63
C LEU A 24 -12.22 -9.87 -5.01
N SER A 25 -12.16 -8.55 -5.15
CA SER A 25 -11.80 -7.92 -6.43
C SER A 25 -10.33 -8.16 -6.78
N ALA A 26 -9.44 -8.13 -5.79
CA ALA A 26 -8.00 -8.36 -5.98
C ALA A 26 -7.65 -9.82 -6.29
N SER A 27 -8.51 -10.78 -5.92
CA SER A 27 -8.31 -12.20 -6.24
C SER A 27 -8.77 -12.58 -7.66
N LEU A 28 -9.47 -11.68 -8.38
CA LEU A 28 -9.93 -11.94 -9.74
C LEU A 28 -8.75 -12.06 -10.71
N ARG A 29 -8.61 -13.23 -11.33
CA ARG A 29 -7.64 -13.50 -12.42
C ARG A 29 -8.39 -13.77 -13.72
N GLY A 30 -7.77 -13.45 -14.86
CA GLY A 30 -8.30 -13.72 -16.19
C GLY A 30 -8.26 -12.51 -17.11
N SER A 31 -9.06 -12.54 -18.18
CA SER A 31 -9.11 -11.45 -19.16
C SER A 31 -9.63 -10.14 -18.55
N ILE A 32 -9.16 -9.01 -19.08
CA ILE A 32 -9.53 -7.66 -18.64
C ILE A 32 -11.05 -7.47 -18.63
N THR A 33 -11.73 -7.90 -19.70
CA THR A 33 -13.19 -7.81 -19.81
C THR A 33 -13.91 -8.59 -18.71
N ARG A 34 -13.44 -9.81 -18.39
CA ARG A 34 -14.00 -10.63 -17.32
C ARG A 34 -13.77 -10.01 -15.95
N GLN A 35 -12.59 -9.44 -15.73
CA GLN A 35 -12.26 -8.73 -14.48
C GLN A 35 -13.13 -7.48 -14.28
N LEU A 36 -13.35 -6.67 -15.33
CA LEU A 36 -14.22 -5.50 -15.26
C LEU A 36 -15.65 -5.87 -14.87
N ILE A 37 -16.23 -6.86 -15.55
CA ILE A 37 -17.60 -7.32 -15.29
C ILE A 37 -17.73 -7.84 -13.85
N LEU A 38 -16.86 -8.78 -13.44
CA LEU A 38 -16.91 -9.37 -12.09
C LEU A 38 -16.67 -8.34 -11.00
N ARG A 39 -15.78 -7.37 -11.22
CA ARG A 39 -15.52 -6.31 -10.26
C ARG A 39 -16.76 -5.43 -10.08
N SER A 40 -17.44 -5.05 -11.16
CA SER A 40 -18.71 -4.32 -11.08
C SER A 40 -19.79 -5.10 -10.33
N PHE A 41 -19.88 -6.42 -10.53
CA PHE A 41 -20.79 -7.27 -9.75
C PHE A 41 -20.42 -7.27 -8.26
N ILE A 42 -19.14 -7.45 -7.91
CA ILE A 42 -18.67 -7.45 -6.51
C ILE A 42 -18.98 -6.11 -5.83
N GLU A 43 -18.74 -4.99 -6.51
CA GLU A 43 -19.09 -3.66 -5.98
C GLU A 43 -20.61 -3.54 -5.75
N GLY A 44 -21.42 -3.99 -6.70
CA GLY A 44 -22.88 -3.99 -6.56
C GLY A 44 -23.37 -4.84 -5.37
N PHE A 45 -22.85 -6.07 -5.23
CA PHE A 45 -23.18 -6.94 -4.10
C PHE A 45 -22.70 -6.38 -2.76
N ALA A 46 -21.54 -5.70 -2.75
CA ALA A 46 -20.99 -5.08 -1.55
C ALA A 46 -21.81 -3.87 -1.06
N LEU A 47 -22.63 -3.26 -1.92
CA LEU A 47 -23.53 -2.17 -1.52
C LEU A 47 -24.83 -2.67 -0.89
N LEU A 48 -25.23 -3.93 -1.14
CA LEU A 48 -26.51 -4.48 -0.65
C LEU A 48 -26.70 -4.38 0.87
N PRO A 49 -25.69 -4.69 1.72
CA PRO A 49 -25.82 -4.51 3.17
C PRO A 49 -26.11 -3.05 3.54
N GLY A 50 -25.42 -2.10 2.90
CA GLY A 50 -25.63 -0.67 3.12
C GLY A 50 -27.00 -0.20 2.70
N ILE A 51 -27.51 -0.68 1.56
CA ILE A 51 -28.86 -0.38 1.07
C ILE A 51 -29.92 -0.93 2.03
N ALA A 52 -29.75 -2.18 2.49
CA ALA A 52 -30.69 -2.81 3.42
C ALA A 52 -30.72 -2.10 4.79
N LEU A 53 -29.55 -1.76 5.35
CA LEU A 53 -29.45 -1.02 6.60
C LEU A 53 -29.97 0.42 6.49
N ALA A 54 -29.68 1.11 5.39
CA ALA A 54 -30.22 2.45 5.15
C ALA A 54 -31.75 2.41 5.04
N GLY A 55 -32.31 1.45 4.30
CA GLY A 55 -33.75 1.22 4.20
C GLY A 55 -34.40 0.91 5.55
N PHE A 56 -33.76 0.08 6.37
CA PHE A 56 -34.22 -0.24 7.73
C PHE A 56 -34.24 1.00 8.64
N VAL A 57 -33.16 1.79 8.65
CA VAL A 57 -33.07 3.02 9.47
C VAL A 57 -34.08 4.07 9.00
N LEU A 58 -34.29 4.23 7.69
CA LEU A 58 -35.29 5.15 7.15
C LEU A 58 -36.72 4.69 7.45
N GLY A 59 -37.00 3.38 7.34
CA GLY A 59 -38.28 2.78 7.68
C GLY A 59 -38.64 2.95 9.16
N GLN A 60 -37.66 2.85 10.07
CA GLN A 60 -37.86 3.12 11.49
C GLN A 60 -38.13 4.59 11.80
N ARG A 61 -37.61 5.52 10.99
CA ARG A 61 -37.77 6.97 11.19
C ARG A 61 -39.06 7.52 10.56
N GLY A 62 -39.68 6.79 9.64
CA GLY A 62 -40.86 7.25 8.89
C GLY A 62 -40.60 8.52 8.05
N SER A 63 -39.32 8.88 7.83
CA SER A 63 -38.91 10.09 7.11
C SER A 63 -38.74 9.79 5.63
N THR A 64 -39.45 10.53 4.78
CA THR A 64 -39.28 10.55 3.32
C THR A 64 -38.37 11.67 2.85
N ASN A 65 -37.70 12.38 3.79
CA ASN A 65 -36.86 13.51 3.46
C ASN A 65 -35.57 13.05 2.75
N VAL A 66 -35.32 13.60 1.57
CA VAL A 66 -34.12 13.35 0.76
C VAL A 66 -32.84 13.66 1.53
N PHE A 67 -32.82 14.69 2.39
CA PHE A 67 -31.65 15.01 3.20
C PHE A 67 -31.35 13.94 4.25
N ASP A 68 -32.38 13.29 4.80
CA ASP A 68 -32.18 12.16 5.72
C ASP A 68 -31.70 10.92 4.97
N MET A 69 -32.22 10.68 3.76
CA MET A 69 -31.72 9.61 2.90
C MET A 69 -30.24 9.79 2.56
N LEU A 70 -29.82 11.01 2.19
CA LEU A 70 -28.42 11.33 1.91
C LEU A 70 -27.52 11.20 3.15
N ARG A 71 -28.00 11.61 4.33
CA ARG A 71 -27.24 11.45 5.58
C ARG A 71 -27.06 9.98 5.97
N VAL A 72 -28.13 9.20 5.90
CA VAL A 72 -28.11 7.76 6.25
C VAL A 72 -27.30 6.98 5.22
N GLY A 73 -27.49 7.23 3.93
CA GLY A 73 -26.69 6.61 2.86
C GLY A 73 -25.21 7.03 2.93
N GLY A 74 -24.94 8.32 3.16
CA GLY A 74 -23.60 8.86 3.32
C GLY A 74 -22.84 8.26 4.50
N ALA A 75 -23.52 7.94 5.61
CA ALA A 75 -22.91 7.30 6.77
C ALA A 75 -22.39 5.88 6.51
N PHE A 76 -22.88 5.20 5.46
CA PHE A 76 -22.33 3.93 4.98
C PHE A 76 -21.33 4.14 3.83
N ILE A 77 -21.70 4.95 2.82
CA ILE A 77 -20.93 5.13 1.59
C ILE A 77 -19.57 5.78 1.86
N LEU A 78 -19.50 6.80 2.74
CA LEU A 78 -18.25 7.49 3.03
C LEU A 78 -17.22 6.57 3.69
N PRO A 79 -17.52 5.85 4.79
CA PRO A 79 -16.59 4.86 5.35
C PRO A 79 -16.24 3.74 4.39
N TYR A 80 -17.21 3.25 3.61
CA TYR A 80 -16.99 2.23 2.59
C TYR A 80 -15.96 2.69 1.55
N ALA A 81 -16.18 3.85 0.93
CA ALA A 81 -15.30 4.41 -0.09
C ALA A 81 -13.91 4.74 0.47
N ALA A 82 -13.84 5.31 1.67
CA ALA A 82 -12.57 5.60 2.34
C ALA A 82 -11.75 4.32 2.59
N ALA A 83 -12.37 3.28 3.13
CA ALA A 83 -11.74 1.99 3.35
C ALA A 83 -11.30 1.33 2.02
N ARG A 84 -12.11 1.47 0.96
CA ARG A 84 -11.80 0.95 -0.39
C ARG A 84 -10.55 1.60 -0.98
N ILE A 85 -10.45 2.93 -0.89
CA ILE A 85 -9.31 3.71 -1.37
C ILE A 85 -8.07 3.40 -0.53
N ALA A 86 -8.21 3.35 0.79
CA ALA A 86 -7.10 3.01 1.69
C ALA A 86 -6.54 1.61 1.39
N ALA A 87 -7.41 0.62 1.21
CA ALA A 87 -7.01 -0.74 0.86
C ALA A 87 -6.31 -0.79 -0.51
N TYR A 88 -6.84 -0.07 -1.51
CA TYR A 88 -6.19 0.05 -2.82
C TYR A 88 -4.80 0.68 -2.71
N ARG A 89 -4.67 1.83 -2.05
CA ARG A 89 -3.37 2.50 -1.85
C ARG A 89 -2.38 1.63 -1.10
N SER A 90 -2.84 0.89 -0.09
CA SER A 90 -2.02 -0.07 0.64
C SER A 90 -1.54 -1.20 -0.28
N SER A 91 -2.43 -1.81 -1.08
CA SER A 91 -2.06 -2.88 -2.01
C SER A 91 -1.03 -2.43 -3.06
N VAL A 92 -1.22 -1.24 -3.63
CA VAL A 92 -0.29 -0.66 -4.60
C VAL A 92 1.06 -0.36 -3.94
N SER A 93 1.05 0.28 -2.76
CA SER A 93 2.26 0.55 -1.99
C SER A 93 3.03 -0.73 -1.66
N HIS A 94 2.34 -1.81 -1.24
CA HIS A 94 2.94 -3.11 -1.01
C HIS A 94 3.52 -3.73 -2.28
N SER A 95 2.81 -3.64 -3.41
CA SER A 95 3.32 -4.14 -4.70
C SER A 95 4.58 -3.40 -5.14
N LEU A 96 4.57 -2.07 -5.07
CA LEU A 96 5.72 -1.22 -5.40
C LEU A 96 6.88 -1.50 -4.46
N ARG A 97 6.62 -1.66 -3.16
CA ARG A 97 7.65 -2.03 -2.19
C ARG A 97 8.27 -3.38 -2.55
N ARG A 98 7.45 -4.37 -2.90
CA ARG A 98 7.93 -5.71 -3.28
C ARG A 98 8.73 -5.67 -4.58
N GLU A 99 8.29 -4.92 -5.58
CA GLU A 99 9.01 -4.70 -6.83
C GLU A 99 10.35 -4.02 -6.59
N ASN A 100 10.38 -2.98 -5.75
CA ASN A 100 11.60 -2.26 -5.39
C ASN A 100 12.60 -3.11 -4.58
N THR A 101 12.15 -4.18 -3.93
CA THR A 101 13.03 -5.10 -3.20
C THR A 101 13.65 -6.20 -4.06
N VAL A 102 13.09 -6.48 -5.25
CA VAL A 102 13.61 -7.54 -6.16
C VAL A 102 15.08 -7.35 -6.53
N PRO A 103 15.57 -6.14 -6.89
CA PRO A 103 16.98 -5.92 -7.19
C PRO A 103 17.90 -6.31 -6.03
N PHE A 104 17.45 -6.07 -4.79
CA PHE A 104 18.24 -6.37 -3.59
C PHE A 104 18.21 -7.85 -3.21
N THR A 105 17.13 -8.57 -3.55
CA THR A 105 17.11 -10.04 -3.48
C THR A 105 18.15 -10.61 -4.43
N HIS A 106 18.19 -10.14 -5.68
CA HIS A 106 19.20 -10.57 -6.65
C HIS A 106 20.62 -10.22 -6.23
N TRP A 107 20.84 -8.99 -5.73
CA TRP A 107 22.13 -8.59 -5.16
C TRP A 107 22.58 -9.51 -4.03
N PHE A 108 21.68 -9.88 -3.13
CA PHE A 108 21.98 -10.79 -2.03
C PHE A 108 22.32 -12.21 -2.51
N GLU A 109 21.62 -12.71 -3.53
CA GLU A 109 21.97 -13.98 -4.21
C GLU A 109 23.35 -13.91 -4.88
N LEU A 110 23.71 -12.75 -5.46
CA LEU A 110 25.04 -12.54 -6.03
C LEU A 110 26.13 -12.59 -4.96
N LEU A 111 25.87 -12.16 -3.71
CA LEU A 111 26.88 -12.26 -2.64
C LEU A 111 27.26 -13.72 -2.34
N HIS A 112 26.33 -14.66 -2.50
CA HIS A 112 26.58 -16.09 -2.33
C HIS A 112 27.42 -16.71 -3.45
N THR A 113 27.31 -16.18 -4.67
CA THR A 113 27.88 -16.81 -5.87
C THR A 113 29.10 -16.08 -6.41
N ASN A 114 29.11 -14.75 -6.37
CA ASN A 114 30.18 -13.90 -6.85
C ASN A 114 30.13 -12.51 -6.19
N ALA A 115 30.91 -12.33 -5.13
CA ALA A 115 30.99 -11.06 -4.40
C ALA A 115 31.40 -9.86 -5.28
N ALA A 116 32.28 -10.06 -6.26
CA ALA A 116 32.69 -8.99 -7.17
C ALA A 116 31.54 -8.54 -8.09
N ALA A 117 30.71 -9.49 -8.55
CA ALA A 117 29.51 -9.17 -9.33
C ALA A 117 28.44 -8.47 -8.48
N ALA A 118 28.29 -8.85 -7.21
CA ALA A 118 27.39 -8.17 -6.28
C ALA A 118 27.80 -6.70 -6.06
N ASP A 119 29.09 -6.43 -5.89
CA ASP A 119 29.61 -5.07 -5.75
C ASP A 119 29.43 -4.23 -7.03
N GLN A 120 29.68 -4.83 -8.21
CA GLN A 120 29.42 -4.16 -9.49
C GLN A 120 27.94 -3.86 -9.67
N PHE A 121 27.05 -4.79 -9.31
CA PHE A 121 25.61 -4.61 -9.38
C PHE A 121 25.15 -3.46 -8.49
N LEU A 122 25.55 -3.44 -7.21
CA LEU A 122 25.13 -2.40 -6.27
C LEU A 122 25.64 -1.03 -6.71
N THR A 123 26.89 -0.96 -7.19
CA THR A 123 27.48 0.29 -7.72
C THR A 123 26.72 0.80 -8.94
N ALA A 124 26.40 -0.08 -9.89
CA ALA A 124 25.62 0.27 -11.07
C ALA A 124 24.19 0.70 -10.72
N TYR A 125 23.56 -0.01 -9.77
CA TYR A 125 22.23 0.34 -9.25
C TYR A 125 22.25 1.77 -8.70
N LEU A 126 23.15 2.07 -7.76
CA LEU A 126 23.24 3.40 -7.14
C LEU A 126 23.58 4.50 -8.14
N ALA A 127 24.48 4.25 -9.10
CA ALA A 127 24.83 5.20 -10.15
C ALA A 127 23.63 5.55 -11.06
N GLN A 128 22.71 4.61 -11.28
CA GLN A 128 21.51 4.85 -12.09
C GLN A 128 20.52 5.81 -11.40
N TYR A 129 20.53 5.90 -10.07
CA TYR A 129 19.63 6.77 -9.30
C TYR A 129 20.07 8.23 -9.27
N ASP A 130 21.35 8.55 -9.48
CA ASP A 130 21.82 9.94 -9.56
C ASP A 130 21.14 10.76 -10.68
N GLY A 131 20.52 10.08 -11.66
CA GLY A 131 19.78 10.70 -12.77
C GLY A 131 18.24 10.65 -12.69
N ARG A 132 17.63 9.90 -11.76
CA ARG A 132 16.16 9.71 -11.69
C ARG A 132 15.59 10.18 -10.35
N ARG A 133 14.38 10.77 -10.37
CA ARG A 133 13.67 11.33 -9.19
C ARG A 133 13.26 10.32 -8.09
N ALA A 134 13.70 9.07 -8.16
CA ALA A 134 13.39 8.08 -7.14
C ALA A 134 14.27 8.30 -5.89
N ASN A 135 13.76 7.95 -4.71
CA ASN A 135 14.46 8.15 -3.44
C ASN A 135 15.19 6.86 -3.04
N PRO A 136 16.48 6.67 -3.43
CA PRO A 136 17.20 5.41 -3.23
C PRO A 136 17.30 5.03 -1.75
N VAL A 137 17.37 6.02 -0.85
CA VAL A 137 17.43 5.79 0.60
C VAL A 137 16.19 5.02 1.09
N SER A 138 15.00 5.41 0.65
CA SER A 138 13.75 4.73 1.06
C SER A 138 13.65 3.31 0.52
N GLU A 139 14.22 3.05 -0.65
CA GLU A 139 14.25 1.72 -1.26
C GLU A 139 15.24 0.81 -0.55
N ILE A 140 16.44 1.30 -0.22
CA ILE A 140 17.44 0.54 0.53
C ILE A 140 16.92 0.22 1.94
N HIS A 141 16.24 1.16 2.61
CA HIS A 141 15.58 0.85 3.90
C HIS A 141 14.52 -0.24 3.77
N ALA A 142 13.71 -0.19 2.70
CA ALA A 142 12.71 -1.22 2.44
C ALA A 142 13.36 -2.59 2.18
N ALA A 143 14.50 -2.61 1.48
CA ALA A 143 15.29 -3.80 1.21
C ALA A 143 15.91 -4.40 2.47
N CYS A 144 16.51 -3.60 3.35
CA CYS A 144 17.04 -4.08 4.63
C CYS A 144 15.95 -4.80 5.43
N ALA A 145 14.79 -4.15 5.61
CA ALA A 145 13.67 -4.74 6.35
C ALA A 145 13.12 -6.01 5.68
N PHE A 146 13.18 -6.10 4.35
CA PHE A 146 12.76 -7.30 3.62
C PHE A 146 13.76 -8.45 3.82
N LEU A 147 15.07 -8.19 3.66
CA LEU A 147 16.12 -9.18 3.85
C LEU A 147 16.14 -9.69 5.31
N GLU A 148 15.97 -8.81 6.30
CA GLU A 148 15.81 -9.18 7.71
C GLU A 148 14.62 -10.13 7.94
N GLN A 149 13.52 -9.97 7.20
CA GLN A 149 12.34 -10.83 7.32
C GLN A 149 12.48 -12.16 6.57
N THR A 150 13.09 -12.17 5.39
CA THR A 150 13.12 -13.35 4.51
C THR A 150 14.38 -14.20 4.64
N GLN A 151 15.49 -13.62 5.07
CA GLN A 151 16.82 -14.26 5.10
C GLN A 151 17.42 -14.27 6.52
N ALA A 152 16.59 -14.22 7.56
CA ALA A 152 17.01 -14.10 8.96
C ALA A 152 18.04 -15.16 9.42
N SER A 153 18.05 -16.33 8.79
CA SER A 153 18.95 -17.44 9.12
C SER A 153 20.23 -17.47 8.28
N ASP A 154 20.40 -16.55 7.33
CA ASP A 154 21.53 -16.52 6.42
C ASP A 154 22.79 -15.92 7.10
N PRO A 155 23.94 -16.61 7.09
CA PRO A 155 25.16 -16.12 7.74
C PRO A 155 25.74 -14.86 7.09
N LEU A 156 25.43 -14.57 5.82
CA LEU A 156 25.89 -13.35 5.13
C LEU A 156 25.00 -12.13 5.43
N LEU A 157 23.81 -12.33 6.02
CA LEU A 157 22.85 -11.26 6.26
C LEU A 157 23.44 -10.10 7.09
N PRO A 158 24.17 -10.30 8.22
CA PRO A 158 24.69 -9.19 9.00
C PRO A 158 25.63 -8.29 8.19
N ALA A 159 26.57 -8.89 7.45
CA ALA A 159 27.52 -8.15 6.62
C ALA A 159 26.82 -7.41 5.47
N ALA A 160 25.82 -8.03 4.85
CA ALA A 160 25.03 -7.41 3.79
C ALA A 160 24.23 -6.20 4.31
N LEU A 161 23.60 -6.32 5.49
CA LEU A 161 22.87 -5.21 6.11
C LEU A 161 23.78 -4.05 6.49
N ASP A 162 24.96 -4.34 7.05
CA ASP A 162 25.94 -3.30 7.38
C ASP A 162 26.41 -2.56 6.13
N ARG A 163 26.62 -3.28 5.01
CA ARG A 163 26.95 -2.68 3.72
C ARG A 163 25.85 -1.74 3.23
N LEU A 164 24.59 -2.17 3.26
CA LEU A 164 23.45 -1.34 2.84
C LEU A 164 23.24 -0.13 3.76
N ARG A 165 23.43 -0.29 5.08
CA ARG A 165 23.37 0.80 6.06
C ARG A 165 24.48 1.84 5.84
N ALA A 166 25.68 1.39 5.48
CA ALA A 166 26.77 2.29 5.11
C ALA A 166 26.45 3.13 3.86
N GLU A 167 25.83 2.52 2.84
CA GLU A 167 25.39 3.25 1.65
C GLU A 167 24.25 4.24 1.94
N ILE A 168 23.31 3.90 2.83
CA ILE A 168 22.30 4.84 3.32
C ILE A 168 22.97 6.08 3.93
N ALA A 169 23.91 5.89 4.87
CA ALA A 169 24.60 7.00 5.53
C ALA A 169 25.38 7.87 4.52
N ARG A 170 26.03 7.24 3.54
CA ARG A 170 26.73 7.94 2.46
C ARG A 170 25.79 8.79 1.61
N LEU A 171 24.63 8.26 1.22
CA LEU A 171 23.63 8.97 0.42
C LEU A 171 22.99 10.14 1.18
N GLU A 172 22.66 9.95 2.45
CA GLU A 172 22.13 11.02 3.31
C GLU A 172 23.13 12.16 3.46
N LEU A 173 24.40 11.85 3.67
CA LEU A 173 25.47 12.83 3.78
C LEU A 173 25.72 13.58 2.47
N ALA A 174 25.68 12.89 1.33
CA ALA A 174 25.75 13.51 0.01
C ALA A 174 24.57 14.48 -0.22
N ARG A 175 23.36 14.07 0.18
CA ARG A 175 22.16 14.91 0.09
C ARG A 175 22.24 16.14 0.98
N ALA A 176 22.74 16.00 2.21
CA ALA A 176 22.94 17.12 3.13
C ALA A 176 23.93 18.15 2.57
N ARG A 177 25.04 17.69 1.97
CA ARG A 177 26.02 18.55 1.29
C ARG A 177 25.40 19.31 0.11
N LEU A 178 24.61 18.63 -0.72
CA LEU A 178 23.91 19.26 -1.84
C LEU A 178 22.91 20.32 -1.39
N ALA A 179 22.15 20.06 -0.31
CA ALA A 179 21.21 21.03 0.25
C ALA A 179 21.92 22.27 0.80
N SER A 180 23.03 22.08 1.54
CA SER A 180 23.86 23.17 2.05
C SER A 180 24.45 24.04 0.93
N SER A 181 24.91 23.42 -0.17
CA SER A 181 25.46 24.15 -1.32
C SER A 181 24.42 24.99 -2.09
N LYS A 182 23.14 24.61 -2.05
CA LYS A 182 22.04 25.33 -2.71
C LYS A 182 21.45 26.47 -1.86
N GLY A 183 21.54 26.38 -0.53
CA GLY A 183 21.09 27.45 0.39
C GLY A 183 22.05 28.64 0.51
N LEU A 184 23.22 28.57 -0.13
CA LEU A 184 24.24 29.62 -0.21
C LEU A 184 24.17 30.45 -1.50
N ARG A 185 23.10 30.29 -2.30
CA ARG A 185 22.84 31.06 -3.52
C ARG A 185 21.59 31.91 -3.39
#